data_AF-A0A1Y2CPP5-F1
#
_entry.id   AF-A0A1Y2CPP5-F1
#
_cell.length_a   1.000
_cell.length_b   1.000
_cell.length_c   1.000
_cell.angle_alpha   90.00
_cell.angle_beta   90.00
_cell.angle_gamma   90.00
#
_symmetry.space_group_name_H-M   'P 1'
#
loop_
_entity.id
_entity.type
_entity.pdbx_description
1 polymer ?
#
loop_
_entity_poly.entity_id
_entity_poly.type
_entity_poly.pdbx_seq_one_letter_code
_entity_poly.pdbx_strand_id
1 'polypeptide(L)'
;MSSFVTSVLGFVDAAAVEVDSATGLPSGVAGLLRHIHIQFGDLRSDDVDLVVAALERRINDVKAQTEDILLAHEDECQSLLASALAQEQDTRDRIVDLKTRVNHVQHPVTGLLHVRKSELEQEKEAQRAAEREERLTRIHSEVNAFTESAEACKLILTEFGDLVDAVDTLNDLEISLEGIVDCEEVIPRSSLEDVFENVKTMIVQRVEDAFSNVFVIQPQEGSVTITTRSAVRVSNPEIPAQPIFIQTESLLKVIKTLNIHIPLYSNLSRSLMKSVLKPVILNPGCTLIISDEKLRDQDEINIGKLNIRFESNQNTSAGISDGLTKLTTIFQFISQNFFSSTTPPPHDLVQSTWSNLASTIIDHLLTPLIPTTPETLKQFPTTVAKPCIEFEDAMEDLAWVPLANENWRHLKGYCGSVETHYCVARWEMFMEKGREAMLKEDFETVVIGGITEKFDISKCR
;
A
#
# COMPACT_ATOMS: atom_id res chain seq x y z
N MET A 1 -62.98 -31.24 2.93
CA MET A 1 -64.22 -30.46 2.70
C MET A 1 -64.93 -30.79 1.39
N SER A 2 -64.25 -31.26 0.34
CA SER A 2 -64.90 -31.68 -0.92
C SER A 2 -65.73 -32.98 -0.83
N SER A 3 -65.52 -33.86 0.17
CA SER A 3 -66.30 -35.12 0.29
C SER A 3 -67.54 -35.01 1.18
N PHE A 4 -67.66 -33.94 1.99
CA PHE A 4 -68.84 -33.72 2.83
C PHE A 4 -69.98 -33.08 2.03
N VAL A 5 -69.66 -32.24 1.05
CA VAL A 5 -70.62 -31.68 0.09
C VAL A 5 -71.19 -32.79 -0.83
N THR A 6 -70.38 -33.79 -1.21
CA THR A 6 -70.83 -34.93 -2.01
C THR A 6 -71.75 -35.88 -1.24
N SER A 7 -71.55 -36.03 0.08
CA SER A 7 -72.37 -36.93 0.91
C SER A 7 -73.71 -36.30 1.33
N VAL A 8 -73.78 -34.97 1.46
CA VAL A 8 -75.04 -34.25 1.75
C VAL A 8 -75.87 -34.02 0.47
N LEU A 9 -75.24 -33.85 -0.70
CA LEU A 9 -75.96 -33.84 -1.99
C LEU A 9 -76.43 -35.23 -2.42
N GLY A 10 -75.75 -36.31 -2.00
CA GLY A 10 -76.18 -37.69 -2.24
C GLY A 10 -77.42 -38.14 -1.45
N PHE A 11 -77.85 -37.37 -0.44
CA PHE A 11 -79.06 -37.65 0.33
C PHE A 11 -80.30 -36.94 -0.24
N VAL A 12 -80.12 -35.98 -1.16
CA VAL A 12 -81.21 -35.34 -1.91
C VAL A 12 -81.54 -36.13 -3.20
N ASP A 13 -80.61 -36.96 -3.68
CA ASP A 13 -80.79 -37.81 -4.88
C ASP A 13 -81.39 -39.21 -4.60
N ALA A 14 -81.52 -39.63 -3.34
CA ALA A 14 -82.07 -40.95 -2.98
C ALA A 14 -83.59 -40.96 -2.69
N ALA A 15 -84.28 -39.88 -3.03
CA ALA A 15 -85.73 -39.85 -3.22
C ALA A 15 -86.05 -39.42 -4.67
N ALA A 16 -85.29 -39.96 -5.63
CA ALA A 16 -85.65 -39.96 -7.03
C ALA A 16 -86.96 -40.74 -7.21
N VAL A 17 -88.06 -40.02 -7.03
CA VAL A 17 -89.36 -40.36 -7.59
C VAL A 17 -89.14 -40.55 -9.09
N GLU A 18 -89.34 -41.76 -9.61
CA GLU A 18 -89.57 -41.95 -11.04
C GLU A 18 -90.91 -41.30 -11.38
N VAL A 19 -90.85 -39.99 -11.55
CA VAL A 19 -91.87 -39.15 -12.13
C VAL A 19 -91.82 -39.39 -13.63
N ASP A 20 -92.81 -40.10 -14.18
CA ASP A 20 -92.96 -40.12 -15.62
C ASP A 20 -93.34 -38.71 -16.12
N SER A 21 -92.48 -38.20 -16.99
CA SER A 21 -92.35 -36.81 -17.42
C SER A 21 -93.53 -36.25 -18.23
N ALA A 22 -94.61 -37.02 -18.38
CA ALA A 22 -95.85 -36.58 -19.01
C ALA A 22 -96.98 -36.24 -18.02
N THR A 23 -96.94 -36.70 -16.75
CA THR A 23 -98.10 -36.55 -15.84
C THR A 23 -97.82 -36.32 -14.34
N GLY A 24 -96.58 -36.35 -13.85
CA GLY A 24 -96.27 -35.74 -12.54
C GLY A 24 -96.92 -36.34 -11.28
N LEU A 25 -97.34 -37.62 -11.26
CA LEU A 25 -97.96 -38.29 -10.10
C LEU A 25 -97.42 -39.73 -9.91
N PRO A 26 -97.34 -40.27 -8.66
CA PRO A 26 -96.85 -41.63 -8.38
C PRO A 26 -97.68 -42.71 -9.09
N SER A 27 -97.01 -43.76 -9.57
CA SER A 27 -97.56 -44.82 -10.45
C SER A 27 -98.81 -45.56 -9.93
N GLY A 28 -99.07 -45.52 -8.61
CA GLY A 28 -100.30 -46.07 -8.01
C GLY A 28 -101.55 -45.19 -8.16
N VAL A 29 -101.40 -43.88 -8.36
CA VAL A 29 -102.54 -42.92 -8.36
C VAL A 29 -103.12 -42.74 -9.77
N ALA A 30 -102.29 -42.84 -10.81
CA ALA A 30 -102.72 -42.73 -12.21
C ALA A 30 -103.59 -43.91 -12.69
N GLY A 31 -103.46 -45.10 -12.09
CA GLY A 31 -104.33 -46.25 -12.34
C GLY A 31 -105.73 -46.09 -11.72
N LEU A 32 -105.84 -45.34 -10.62
CA LEU A 32 -107.07 -45.11 -9.88
C LEU A 32 -108.01 -44.13 -10.59
N LEU A 33 -107.46 -43.07 -11.19
CA LEU A 33 -108.26 -42.07 -11.93
C LEU A 33 -108.84 -42.61 -13.25
N ARG A 34 -108.20 -43.60 -13.89
CA ARG A 34 -108.78 -44.27 -15.08
C ARG A 34 -109.93 -45.21 -14.75
N HIS A 35 -109.93 -45.82 -13.57
CA HIS A 35 -111.01 -46.72 -13.18
C HIS A 35 -112.29 -45.97 -12.79
N ILE A 36 -112.16 -44.74 -12.28
CA ILE A 36 -113.30 -43.89 -11.91
C ILE A 36 -113.99 -43.27 -13.15
N HIS A 37 -113.29 -43.15 -14.28
CA HIS A 37 -113.84 -42.51 -15.49
C HIS A 37 -114.67 -43.45 -16.41
N ILE A 38 -114.75 -44.77 -16.13
CA ILE A 38 -115.40 -45.74 -17.04
C ILE A 38 -116.78 -46.24 -16.54
N GLN A 39 -117.24 -45.90 -15.33
CA GLN A 39 -118.51 -46.43 -14.80
C GLN A 39 -119.57 -45.40 -14.37
N PHE A 40 -119.42 -44.12 -14.70
CA PHE A 40 -120.43 -43.11 -14.39
C PHE A 40 -121.06 -42.51 -15.64
N GLY A 41 -121.79 -43.34 -16.37
CA GLY A 41 -122.82 -42.90 -17.32
C GLY A 41 -124.19 -43.18 -16.71
N ASP A 42 -124.97 -42.11 -16.51
CA ASP A 42 -126.28 -42.04 -15.84
C ASP A 42 -126.28 -42.31 -14.33
N LEU A 43 -125.97 -41.28 -13.55
CA LEU A 43 -126.24 -41.26 -12.11
C LEU A 43 -127.34 -40.26 -11.76
N ARG A 44 -128.35 -40.75 -11.03
CA ARG A 44 -129.40 -39.95 -10.39
C ARG A 44 -128.84 -39.31 -9.11
N SER A 45 -129.53 -38.31 -8.58
CA SER A 45 -129.13 -37.55 -7.37
C SER A 45 -128.75 -38.44 -6.18
N ASP A 46 -129.42 -39.59 -6.01
CA ASP A 46 -129.18 -40.52 -4.91
C ASP A 46 -127.83 -41.29 -5.06
N ASP A 47 -127.27 -41.34 -6.27
CA ASP A 47 -126.01 -42.03 -6.56
C ASP A 47 -124.79 -41.15 -6.25
N VAL A 48 -124.93 -39.82 -6.24
CA VAL A 48 -123.84 -38.89 -5.91
C VAL A 48 -123.49 -38.95 -4.43
N ASP A 49 -124.49 -39.00 -3.55
CA ASP A 49 -124.28 -39.16 -2.09
C ASP A 49 -123.60 -40.50 -1.77
N LEU A 50 -123.90 -41.55 -2.56
CA LEU A 50 -123.27 -42.86 -2.48
C LEU A 50 -121.79 -42.83 -2.91
N VAL A 51 -121.45 -42.03 -3.93
CA VAL A 51 -120.06 -41.82 -4.37
C VAL A 51 -119.28 -40.97 -3.37
N VAL A 52 -119.89 -39.94 -2.78
CA VAL A 52 -119.26 -39.14 -1.72
C VAL A 52 -118.99 -40.01 -0.50
N ALA A 53 -119.96 -40.80 -0.05
CA ALA A 53 -119.77 -41.73 1.06
C ALA A 53 -118.69 -42.79 0.75
N ALA A 54 -118.60 -43.26 -0.49
CA ALA A 54 -117.55 -44.19 -0.93
C ALA A 54 -116.15 -43.52 -0.96
N LEU A 55 -116.06 -42.25 -1.37
CA LEU A 55 -114.82 -41.48 -1.37
C LEU A 55 -114.36 -41.14 0.06
N GLU A 56 -115.27 -40.72 0.93
CA GLU A 56 -114.96 -40.46 2.34
C GLU A 56 -114.47 -41.73 3.05
N ARG A 57 -115.12 -42.87 2.78
CA ARG A 57 -114.67 -44.17 3.29
C ARG A 57 -113.26 -44.50 2.81
N ARG A 58 -112.97 -44.26 1.53
CA ARG A 58 -111.68 -44.56 0.91
C ARG A 58 -110.57 -43.59 1.35
N ILE A 59 -110.91 -42.33 1.61
CA ILE A 59 -110.00 -41.35 2.23
C ILE A 59 -109.65 -41.79 3.65
N ASN A 60 -110.64 -42.25 4.42
CA ASN A 60 -110.40 -42.77 5.76
C ASN A 60 -109.59 -44.08 5.73
N ASP A 61 -109.84 -44.97 4.77
CA ASP A 61 -109.03 -46.19 4.58
C ASP A 61 -107.59 -45.85 4.19
N VAL A 62 -107.36 -44.86 3.33
CA VAL A 62 -106.01 -44.41 2.97
C VAL A 62 -105.32 -43.75 4.16
N LYS A 63 -106.02 -42.92 4.94
CA LYS A 63 -105.46 -42.35 6.17
C LYS A 63 -105.08 -43.43 7.17
N ALA A 64 -105.98 -44.40 7.41
CA ALA A 64 -105.73 -45.53 8.28
C ALA A 64 -104.56 -46.38 7.78
N GLN A 65 -104.46 -46.66 6.46
CA GLN A 65 -103.29 -47.33 5.88
C GLN A 65 -102.01 -46.53 6.05
N THR A 66 -102.07 -45.20 5.91
CA THR A 66 -100.88 -44.36 6.06
C THR A 66 -100.43 -44.29 7.52
N GLU A 67 -101.38 -44.23 8.47
CA GLU A 67 -101.10 -44.34 9.91
C GLU A 67 -100.55 -45.74 10.25
N ASP A 68 -101.15 -46.81 9.73
CA ASP A 68 -100.66 -48.18 9.93
C ASP A 68 -99.26 -48.37 9.34
N ILE A 69 -98.96 -47.79 8.17
CA ILE A 69 -97.61 -47.82 7.56
C ILE A 69 -96.64 -47.00 8.42
N LEU A 70 -97.03 -45.80 8.86
CA LEU A 70 -96.17 -44.97 9.71
C LEU A 70 -95.88 -45.63 11.06
N LEU A 71 -96.87 -46.28 11.66
CA LEU A 71 -96.71 -47.05 12.90
C LEU A 71 -95.89 -48.33 12.66
N ALA A 72 -96.11 -49.03 11.55
CA ALA A 72 -95.36 -50.24 11.20
C ALA A 72 -93.89 -49.95 10.91
N HIS A 73 -93.56 -48.76 10.41
CA HIS A 73 -92.19 -48.32 10.12
C HIS A 73 -91.63 -47.35 11.18
N GLU A 74 -92.37 -47.06 12.26
CA GLU A 74 -91.91 -46.16 13.33
C GLU A 74 -90.65 -46.73 14.00
N ASP A 75 -90.69 -48.02 14.35
CA ASP A 75 -89.56 -48.73 14.95
C ASP A 75 -88.35 -48.76 14.01
N GLU A 76 -88.57 -48.90 12.69
CA GLU A 76 -87.51 -48.92 11.69
C GLU A 76 -86.86 -47.53 11.53
N CYS A 77 -87.68 -46.46 11.50
CA CYS A 77 -87.19 -45.07 11.44
C CYS A 77 -86.44 -44.68 12.72
N GLN A 78 -86.98 -45.06 13.89
CA GLN A 78 -86.32 -44.82 15.18
C GLN A 78 -85.00 -45.60 15.28
N SER A 79 -84.96 -46.85 14.79
CA SER A 79 -83.73 -47.66 14.69
C SER A 79 -82.68 -46.99 13.80
N LEU A 80 -83.06 -46.54 12.60
CA LEU A 80 -82.16 -45.86 11.68
C LEU A 80 -81.62 -44.55 12.26
N LEU A 81 -82.48 -43.77 12.94
CA LEU A 81 -82.09 -42.51 13.57
C LEU A 81 -81.17 -42.76 14.77
N ALA A 82 -81.45 -43.77 15.59
CA ALA A 82 -80.57 -44.19 16.68
C ALA A 82 -79.20 -44.68 16.15
N SER A 83 -79.18 -45.44 15.05
CA SER A 83 -77.95 -45.89 14.40
C SER A 83 -77.14 -44.71 13.84
N ALA A 84 -77.80 -43.75 13.19
CA ALA A 84 -77.13 -42.55 12.67
C ALA A 84 -76.55 -41.68 13.80
N LEU A 85 -77.27 -41.55 14.92
CA LEU A 85 -76.82 -40.81 16.09
C LEU A 85 -75.63 -41.51 16.78
N ALA A 86 -75.68 -42.85 16.87
CA ALA A 86 -74.57 -43.65 17.39
C ALA A 86 -73.32 -43.53 16.49
N GLN A 87 -73.50 -43.48 15.17
CA GLN A 87 -72.40 -43.28 14.22
C GLN A 87 -71.82 -41.86 14.30
N GLU A 88 -72.66 -40.83 14.46
CA GLU A 88 -72.20 -39.45 14.70
C GLU A 88 -71.36 -39.37 15.98
N GLN A 89 -71.84 -40.01 17.05
CA GLN A 89 -71.13 -40.05 18.32
C GLN A 89 -69.79 -40.81 18.21
N ASP A 90 -69.75 -41.98 17.55
CA ASP A 90 -68.50 -42.72 17.29
C ASP A 90 -67.51 -41.88 16.45
N THR A 91 -67.99 -41.18 15.42
CA THR A 91 -67.11 -40.28 14.64
C THR A 91 -66.62 -39.09 15.44
N ARG A 92 -67.45 -38.50 16.32
CA ARG A 92 -67.04 -37.42 17.23
C ARG A 92 -65.96 -37.92 18.20
N ASP A 93 -66.15 -39.09 18.79
CA ASP A 93 -65.21 -39.69 19.72
C ASP A 93 -63.87 -40.00 19.02
N ARG A 94 -63.91 -40.51 17.79
CA ARG A 94 -62.70 -40.70 16.95
C ARG A 94 -62.00 -39.39 16.61
N ILE A 95 -62.72 -38.30 16.37
CA ILE A 95 -62.11 -36.98 16.12
C ILE A 95 -61.42 -36.45 17.38
N VAL A 96 -62.04 -36.65 18.56
CA VAL A 96 -61.44 -36.29 19.84
C VAL A 96 -60.17 -37.11 20.09
N ASP A 97 -60.20 -38.43 19.83
CA ASP A 97 -59.02 -39.30 19.92
C ASP A 97 -57.92 -38.89 18.92
N LEU A 98 -58.29 -38.53 17.69
CA LEU A 98 -57.32 -38.04 16.71
C LEU A 98 -56.67 -36.74 17.18
N LYS A 99 -57.46 -35.83 17.78
CA LYS A 99 -56.97 -34.55 18.30
C LYS A 99 -56.04 -34.74 19.49
N THR A 100 -56.36 -35.66 20.41
CA THR A 100 -55.46 -35.99 21.53
C THR A 100 -54.18 -36.64 21.05
N ARG A 101 -54.24 -37.53 20.04
CA ARG A 101 -53.06 -38.13 19.40
C ARG A 101 -52.20 -37.10 18.67
N VAL A 102 -52.80 -36.18 17.90
CA VAL A 102 -52.09 -35.08 17.23
C VAL A 102 -51.40 -34.18 18.26
N ASN A 103 -52.09 -33.80 19.34
CA ASN A 103 -51.49 -33.01 20.41
C ASN A 103 -50.36 -33.77 21.13
N HIS A 104 -50.52 -35.08 21.35
CA HIS A 104 -49.48 -35.95 21.91
C HIS A 104 -48.24 -36.05 21.02
N VAL A 105 -48.37 -35.91 19.70
CA VAL A 105 -47.22 -35.89 18.79
C VAL A 105 -46.63 -34.48 18.68
N GLN A 106 -47.46 -33.44 18.62
CA GLN A 106 -47.02 -32.07 18.37
C GLN A 106 -46.24 -31.45 19.54
N HIS A 107 -46.64 -31.72 20.79
CA HIS A 107 -45.95 -31.23 21.98
C HIS A 107 -44.49 -31.73 22.11
N PRO A 108 -44.21 -33.05 22.06
CA PRO A 108 -42.84 -33.54 22.14
C PRO A 108 -42.00 -33.14 20.93
N VAL A 109 -42.57 -33.08 19.72
CA VAL A 109 -41.84 -32.64 18.52
C VAL A 109 -41.41 -31.17 18.62
N THR A 110 -42.26 -30.29 19.15
CA THR A 110 -41.92 -28.87 19.32
C THR A 110 -40.83 -28.67 20.39
N GLY A 111 -40.91 -29.41 21.50
CA GLY A 111 -39.86 -29.41 22.52
C GLY A 111 -38.52 -29.92 21.98
N LEU A 112 -38.53 -31.03 21.24
CA LEU A 112 -37.34 -31.60 20.61
C LEU A 112 -36.72 -30.66 19.56
N LEU A 113 -37.53 -29.97 18.75
CA LEU A 113 -37.05 -28.99 17.78
C LEU A 113 -36.37 -27.79 18.47
N HIS A 114 -36.91 -27.32 19.60
CA HIS A 114 -36.30 -26.21 20.32
C HIS A 114 -34.96 -26.61 20.95
N VAL A 115 -34.89 -27.81 21.55
CA VAL A 115 -33.64 -28.40 22.07
C VAL A 115 -32.63 -28.56 20.94
N ARG A 116 -33.00 -29.16 19.80
CA ARG A 116 -32.12 -29.32 18.64
C ARG A 116 -31.63 -27.99 18.07
N LYS A 117 -32.47 -26.96 18.05
CA LYS A 117 -32.07 -25.62 17.62
C LYS A 117 -31.04 -25.01 18.58
N SER A 118 -31.27 -25.16 19.89
CA SER A 118 -30.32 -24.71 20.92
C SER A 118 -28.99 -25.46 20.84
N GLU A 119 -29.01 -26.78 20.63
CA GLU A 119 -27.81 -27.59 20.42
C GLU A 119 -27.03 -27.14 19.18
N LEU A 120 -27.73 -26.88 18.07
CA LEU A 120 -27.10 -26.38 16.83
C LEU A 120 -26.49 -24.98 17.00
N GLU A 121 -27.14 -24.10 17.77
CA GLU A 121 -26.60 -22.77 18.08
C GLU A 121 -25.34 -22.88 18.95
N GLN A 122 -25.35 -23.76 19.95
CA GLN A 122 -24.16 -24.06 20.78
C GLN A 122 -23.02 -24.66 19.96
N GLU A 123 -23.32 -25.60 19.04
CA GLU A 123 -22.32 -26.21 18.17
C GLU A 123 -21.69 -25.17 17.22
N LYS A 124 -22.50 -24.26 16.65
CA LYS A 124 -22.00 -23.15 15.82
C LYS A 124 -21.14 -22.17 16.61
N GLU A 125 -21.50 -21.88 17.85
CA GLU A 125 -20.70 -21.01 18.72
C GLU A 125 -19.37 -21.68 19.11
N ALA A 126 -19.40 -22.97 19.45
CA ALA A 126 -18.20 -23.75 19.70
C ALA A 126 -17.29 -23.82 18.46
N GLN A 127 -17.87 -23.98 17.26
CA GLN A 127 -17.10 -23.96 16.01
C GLN A 127 -16.42 -22.61 15.77
N ARG A 128 -17.13 -21.49 15.94
CA ARG A 128 -16.54 -20.15 15.81
C ARG A 128 -15.46 -19.89 16.85
N ALA A 129 -15.64 -20.37 18.08
CA ALA A 129 -14.63 -20.27 19.12
C ALA A 129 -13.36 -21.06 18.74
N ALA A 130 -13.52 -22.28 18.23
CA ALA A 130 -12.41 -23.11 17.75
C ALA A 130 -11.68 -22.48 16.55
N GLU A 131 -12.40 -21.96 15.56
CA GLU A 131 -11.81 -21.24 14.41
C GLU A 131 -11.05 -19.99 14.85
N ARG A 132 -11.58 -19.27 15.85
CA ARG A 132 -10.90 -18.11 16.44
C ARG A 132 -9.63 -18.53 17.18
N GLU A 133 -9.67 -19.61 17.96
CA GLU A 133 -8.51 -20.13 18.68
C GLU A 133 -7.42 -20.61 17.70
N GLU A 134 -7.78 -21.29 16.62
CA GLU A 134 -6.85 -21.70 15.56
C GLU A 134 -6.21 -20.47 14.87
N ARG A 135 -7.00 -19.43 14.59
CA ARG A 135 -6.48 -18.18 14.02
C ARG A 135 -5.50 -17.50 14.97
N LEU A 136 -5.86 -17.37 16.26
CA LEU A 136 -5.01 -16.73 17.26
C LEU A 136 -3.71 -17.49 17.49
N THR A 137 -3.75 -18.83 17.51
CA THR A 137 -2.53 -19.66 17.63
C THR A 137 -1.61 -19.50 16.43
N ARG A 138 -2.14 -19.39 15.22
CA ARG A 138 -1.35 -19.07 14.02
C ARG A 138 -0.68 -17.70 14.14
N ILE A 139 -1.45 -16.65 14.44
CA ILE A 139 -0.91 -15.29 14.61
C ILE A 139 0.15 -15.28 15.71
N HIS A 140 -0.08 -15.97 16.84
CA HIS A 140 0.89 -16.05 17.92
C HIS A 140 2.20 -16.73 17.48
N SER A 141 2.12 -17.78 16.66
CA SER A 141 3.31 -18.43 16.10
C SER A 141 4.09 -17.52 15.14
N GLU A 142 3.41 -16.72 14.31
CA GLU A 142 4.04 -15.77 13.38
C GLU A 142 4.70 -14.61 14.15
N VAL A 143 4.02 -14.08 15.16
CA VAL A 143 4.54 -13.04 16.06
C VAL A 143 5.77 -13.55 16.81
N ASN A 144 5.73 -14.78 17.35
CA ASN A 144 6.88 -15.36 18.04
C ASN A 144 8.07 -15.55 17.10
N ALA A 145 7.84 -16.06 15.89
CA ALA A 145 8.88 -16.20 14.87
C ALA A 145 9.50 -14.85 14.49
N PHE A 146 8.68 -13.80 14.35
CA PHE A 146 9.15 -12.43 14.14
C PHE A 146 10.02 -11.94 15.30
N THR A 147 9.58 -12.14 16.55
CA THR A 147 10.36 -11.72 17.72
C THR A 147 11.68 -12.49 17.85
N GLU A 148 11.68 -13.78 17.58
CA GLU A 148 12.89 -14.61 17.56
C GLU A 148 13.86 -14.15 16.46
N SER A 149 13.35 -13.81 15.27
CA SER A 149 14.18 -13.27 14.19
C SER A 149 14.73 -11.87 14.54
N ALA A 150 13.97 -11.04 15.25
CA ALA A 150 14.44 -9.74 15.72
C ALA A 150 15.54 -9.89 16.78
N GLU A 151 15.40 -10.86 17.67
CA GLU A 151 16.45 -11.22 18.66
C GLU A 151 17.68 -11.80 17.98
N ALA A 152 17.52 -12.67 16.97
CA ALA A 152 18.62 -13.19 16.18
C ALA A 152 19.38 -12.07 15.47
N CYS A 153 18.66 -11.09 14.89
CA CYS A 153 19.28 -9.93 14.25
C CYS A 153 20.09 -9.09 15.25
N LYS A 154 19.56 -8.89 16.48
CA LYS A 154 20.30 -8.24 17.56
C LYS A 154 21.54 -9.03 17.93
N LEU A 155 21.42 -10.35 18.06
CA LEU A 155 22.53 -11.25 18.39
C LEU A 155 23.63 -11.21 17.33
N ILE A 156 23.28 -11.23 16.04
CA ILE A 156 24.22 -11.07 14.93
C ILE A 156 24.98 -9.76 15.08
N LEU A 157 24.29 -8.67 15.38
CA LEU A 157 24.91 -7.35 15.55
C LEU A 157 25.78 -7.24 16.83
N THR A 158 25.32 -7.82 17.94
CA THR A 158 25.95 -7.66 19.27
C THR A 158 26.99 -8.72 19.60
N GLU A 159 26.90 -9.93 19.08
CA GLU A 159 27.87 -11.00 19.36
C GLU A 159 28.81 -11.23 18.18
N PHE A 160 28.26 -11.29 16.97
CA PHE A 160 29.01 -11.64 15.76
C PHE A 160 29.51 -10.42 14.98
N GLY A 161 28.94 -9.24 15.18
CA GLY A 161 29.32 -8.00 14.52
C GLY A 161 29.25 -8.02 12.98
N ASP A 162 28.55 -9.01 12.40
CA ASP A 162 28.40 -9.12 10.95
C ASP A 162 27.25 -8.22 10.46
N LEU A 163 27.63 -7.08 9.89
CA LEU A 163 26.66 -6.10 9.38
C LEU A 163 25.95 -6.58 8.11
N VAL A 164 26.57 -7.45 7.31
CA VAL A 164 25.94 -7.93 6.07
C VAL A 164 24.81 -8.87 6.43
N ASP A 165 25.11 -9.88 7.26
CA ASP A 165 24.11 -10.85 7.73
C ASP A 165 23.00 -10.19 8.56
N ALA A 166 23.32 -9.17 9.37
CA ALA A 166 22.33 -8.42 10.13
C ALA A 166 21.36 -7.65 9.21
N VAL A 167 21.84 -7.09 8.09
CA VAL A 167 21.01 -6.36 7.13
C VAL A 167 20.14 -7.31 6.32
N ASP A 168 20.68 -8.46 5.92
CA ASP A 168 19.90 -9.49 5.24
C ASP A 168 18.78 -10.01 6.17
N THR A 169 19.10 -10.27 7.45
CA THR A 169 18.11 -10.65 8.47
C THR A 169 17.08 -9.55 8.72
N LEU A 170 17.48 -8.27 8.67
CA LEU A 170 16.55 -7.14 8.79
C LEU A 170 15.55 -7.10 7.63
N ASN A 171 16.00 -7.37 6.39
CA ASN A 171 15.11 -7.45 5.24
C ASN A 171 14.11 -8.61 5.37
N ASP A 172 14.56 -9.77 5.86
CA ASP A 172 13.67 -10.89 6.16
C ASP A 172 12.66 -10.54 7.27
N LEU A 173 13.08 -9.72 8.24
CA LEU A 173 12.20 -9.19 9.28
C LEU A 173 11.12 -8.26 8.71
N GLU A 174 11.48 -7.39 7.77
CA GLU A 174 10.56 -6.48 7.07
C GLU A 174 9.49 -7.28 6.32
N ILE A 175 9.90 -8.28 5.55
CA ILE A 175 8.99 -9.19 4.85
C ILE A 175 8.06 -9.92 5.84
N SER A 176 8.61 -10.38 6.97
CA SER A 176 7.83 -11.05 8.01
C SER A 176 6.81 -10.12 8.65
N LEU A 177 7.16 -8.85 8.91
CA LEU A 177 6.26 -7.83 9.45
C LEU A 177 5.11 -7.50 8.50
N GLU A 178 5.40 -7.45 7.19
CA GLU A 178 4.37 -7.27 6.16
C GLU A 178 3.43 -8.47 6.07
N GLY A 179 3.95 -9.68 6.28
CA GLY A 179 3.18 -10.94 6.25
C GLY A 179 2.23 -11.13 7.43
N ILE A 180 2.48 -10.49 8.58
CA ILE A 180 1.61 -10.59 9.77
C ILE A 180 0.37 -9.69 9.57
N VAL A 181 -0.80 -10.33 9.43
CA VAL A 181 -2.09 -9.66 9.25
C VAL A 181 -2.97 -9.87 10.48
N ASP A 182 -3.77 -8.87 10.84
CA ASP A 182 -4.77 -8.91 11.92
C ASP A 182 -4.23 -9.26 13.32
N CYS A 183 -3.00 -8.84 13.64
CA CYS A 183 -2.37 -9.17 14.92
C CYS A 183 -2.90 -8.38 16.14
N GLU A 184 -3.83 -7.42 15.94
CA GLU A 184 -4.32 -6.52 17.01
C GLU A 184 -4.90 -7.25 18.23
N GLU A 185 -5.48 -8.44 18.03
CA GLU A 185 -6.01 -9.26 19.12
C GLU A 185 -4.92 -9.89 20.00
N VAL A 186 -3.68 -10.00 19.50
CA VAL A 186 -2.53 -10.62 20.19
C VAL A 186 -1.56 -9.55 20.69
N ILE A 187 -1.06 -8.70 19.79
CA ILE A 187 -0.13 -7.59 20.08
C ILE A 187 -0.45 -6.41 19.14
N PRO A 188 -0.47 -5.16 19.64
CA PRO A 188 -0.60 -4.00 18.78
C PRO A 188 0.48 -3.99 17.68
N ARG A 189 0.09 -3.81 16.42
CA ARG A 189 1.04 -3.77 15.29
C ARG A 189 2.16 -2.76 15.51
N SER A 190 1.83 -1.62 16.12
CA SER A 190 2.80 -0.59 16.51
C SER A 190 3.95 -1.12 17.36
N SER A 191 3.70 -2.09 18.25
CA SER A 191 4.75 -2.69 19.07
C SER A 191 5.73 -3.54 18.26
N LEU A 192 5.26 -4.19 17.19
CA LEU A 192 6.14 -4.93 16.27
C LEU A 192 6.96 -3.97 15.40
N GLU A 193 6.32 -2.90 14.92
CA GLU A 193 6.98 -1.81 14.20
C GLU A 193 8.06 -1.13 15.06
N ASP A 194 7.79 -0.89 16.34
CA ASP A 194 8.77 -0.36 17.30
C ASP A 194 10.00 -1.29 17.46
N VAL A 195 9.78 -2.61 17.49
CA VAL A 195 10.86 -3.59 17.56
C VAL A 195 11.69 -3.57 16.28
N PHE A 196 11.06 -3.55 15.10
CA PHE A 196 11.75 -3.44 13.81
C PHE A 196 12.57 -2.15 13.71
N GLU A 197 11.98 -1.01 14.02
CA GLU A 197 12.65 0.29 13.94
C GLU A 197 13.80 0.41 14.96
N ASN A 198 13.68 -0.21 16.13
CA ASN A 198 14.78 -0.29 17.09
C ASN A 198 15.97 -1.07 16.51
N VAL A 199 15.74 -2.27 15.96
CA VAL A 199 16.81 -3.08 15.35
C VAL A 199 17.45 -2.35 14.17
N LYS A 200 16.64 -1.77 13.29
CA LYS A 200 17.10 -0.96 12.16
C LYS A 200 17.94 0.22 12.62
N THR A 201 17.52 0.94 13.65
CA THR A 201 18.27 2.07 14.22
C THR A 201 19.64 1.62 14.75
N MET A 202 19.70 0.47 15.44
CA MET A 202 20.97 -0.09 15.92
C MET A 202 21.91 -0.42 14.75
N ILE A 203 21.41 -1.05 13.70
CA ILE A 203 22.20 -1.38 12.50
C ILE A 203 22.71 -0.09 11.84
N VAL A 204 21.82 0.89 11.62
CA VAL A 204 22.18 2.16 11.00
C VAL A 204 23.30 2.86 11.77
N GLN A 205 23.18 2.98 13.10
CA GLN A 205 24.23 3.58 13.92
C GLN A 205 25.58 2.89 13.76
N ARG A 206 25.59 1.55 13.74
CA ARG A 206 26.83 0.78 13.52
C ARG A 206 27.41 0.98 12.13
N VAL A 207 26.57 1.10 11.11
CA VAL A 207 27.00 1.39 9.74
C VAL A 207 27.57 2.81 9.64
N GLU A 208 26.96 3.80 10.28
CA GLU A 208 27.45 5.18 10.34
C GLU A 208 28.81 5.28 11.05
N ASP A 209 28.98 4.58 12.17
CA ASP A 209 30.24 4.48 12.91
C ASP A 209 31.33 3.80 12.09
N ALA A 210 31.00 2.69 11.41
CA ALA A 210 31.92 2.01 10.51
C ALA A 210 32.32 2.91 9.34
N PHE A 211 31.35 3.58 8.70
CA PHE A 211 31.59 4.48 7.57
C PHE A 211 32.50 5.65 7.94
N SER A 212 32.27 6.25 9.11
CA SER A 212 33.10 7.33 9.66
C SER A 212 34.56 6.92 9.89
N ASN A 213 34.81 5.62 10.04
CA ASN A 213 36.15 5.04 10.19
C ASN A 213 36.77 4.57 8.86
N VAL A 214 36.00 4.41 7.78
CA VAL A 214 36.54 4.04 6.47
C VAL A 214 37.23 5.23 5.82
N PHE A 215 36.56 6.37 5.81
CA PHE A 215 37.03 7.59 5.14
C PHE A 215 37.17 8.71 6.15
N VAL A 216 38.41 8.97 6.56
CA VAL A 216 38.72 9.94 7.62
C VAL A 216 39.44 11.13 7.01
N ILE A 217 38.87 12.33 7.16
CA ILE A 217 39.53 13.60 6.84
C ILE A 217 39.98 14.25 8.15
N GLN A 218 41.30 14.35 8.35
CA GLN A 218 41.92 14.99 9.51
C GLN A 218 42.60 16.29 9.09
N PRO A 219 41.94 17.45 9.28
CA PRO A 219 42.61 18.73 9.14
C PRO A 219 43.58 18.93 10.31
N GLN A 220 44.80 19.35 9.99
CA GLN A 220 45.87 19.73 10.91
C GLN A 220 46.34 21.15 10.56
N GLU A 221 47.09 21.80 11.45
CA GLU A 221 47.65 23.12 11.15
C GLU A 221 48.56 23.05 9.91
N GLY A 222 48.15 23.71 8.82
CA GLY A 222 48.90 23.74 7.56
C GLY A 222 48.89 22.45 6.74
N SER A 223 48.15 21.40 7.13
CA SER A 223 48.01 20.19 6.33
C SER A 223 46.69 19.46 6.52
N VAL A 224 46.28 18.64 5.57
CA VAL A 224 45.08 17.81 5.65
C VAL A 224 45.45 16.40 5.26
N THR A 225 45.14 15.44 6.13
CA THR A 225 45.37 14.02 5.85
C THR A 225 44.04 13.34 5.55
N ILE A 226 43.95 12.70 4.39
CA ILE A 226 42.85 11.80 4.03
C ILE A 226 43.34 10.38 4.25
N THR A 227 42.63 9.64 5.10
CA THR A 227 42.89 8.22 5.34
C THR A 227 41.72 7.41 4.83
N THR A 228 42.02 6.41 4.02
CA THR A 228 41.08 5.43 3.48
C THR A 228 41.50 4.05 3.94
N ARG A 229 40.53 3.20 4.27
CA ARG A 229 40.79 1.82 4.70
C ARG A 229 40.03 0.85 3.80
N SER A 230 40.67 -0.23 3.38
CA SER A 230 40.00 -1.28 2.60
C SER A 230 39.02 -2.10 3.43
N ALA A 231 39.26 -2.20 4.74
CA ALA A 231 38.37 -2.82 5.70
C ALA A 231 38.38 -2.05 7.02
N VAL A 232 37.25 -2.06 7.72
CA VAL A 232 37.08 -1.39 9.01
C VAL A 232 36.63 -2.37 10.06
N ARG A 233 37.24 -2.24 11.24
CA ARG A 233 36.81 -2.97 12.42
C ARG A 233 35.45 -2.43 12.84
N VAL A 234 34.44 -3.28 12.82
CA VAL A 234 33.17 -3.01 13.48
C VAL A 234 33.39 -3.33 14.96
N SER A 235 33.59 -2.29 15.77
CA SER A 235 33.86 -2.49 17.20
C SER A 235 32.61 -3.04 17.88
N ASN A 236 32.73 -4.25 18.43
CA ASN A 236 31.80 -4.74 19.43
C ASN A 236 32.27 -4.25 20.82
N PRO A 237 31.50 -3.40 21.52
CA PRO A 237 31.87 -2.93 22.85
C PRO A 237 31.90 -4.03 23.91
N GLU A 238 31.19 -5.15 23.69
CA GLU A 238 31.03 -6.22 24.68
C GLU A 238 32.02 -7.38 24.48
N ILE A 239 32.46 -7.64 23.25
CA ILE A 239 33.42 -8.71 22.93
C ILE A 239 34.61 -8.14 22.15
N PRO A 240 35.60 -7.53 22.82
CA PRO A 240 36.76 -6.92 22.17
C PRO A 240 37.77 -7.93 21.60
N ALA A 241 37.58 -9.23 21.86
CA ALA A 241 38.58 -10.27 21.63
C ALA A 241 38.70 -10.78 20.18
N GLN A 242 37.68 -10.58 19.33
CA GLN A 242 37.75 -10.88 17.90
C GLN A 242 37.30 -9.66 17.09
N PRO A 243 38.22 -8.97 16.38
CA PRO A 243 37.84 -7.88 15.51
C PRO A 243 37.13 -8.44 14.27
N ILE A 244 35.84 -8.14 14.10
CA ILE A 244 35.16 -8.37 12.82
C ILE A 244 35.46 -7.19 11.90
N PHE A 245 35.95 -7.51 10.72
CA PHE A 245 36.27 -6.53 9.69
C PHE A 245 35.24 -6.59 8.58
N ILE A 246 34.60 -5.45 8.30
CA ILE A 246 33.79 -5.31 7.10
C ILE A 246 34.64 -4.68 6.00
N GLN A 247 34.66 -5.31 4.82
CA GLN A 247 35.27 -4.75 3.63
C GLN A 247 34.47 -3.52 3.18
N THR A 248 35.17 -2.47 2.73
CA THR A 248 34.55 -1.21 2.32
C THR A 248 33.52 -1.41 1.21
N GLU A 249 33.77 -2.31 0.25
CA GLU A 249 32.81 -2.64 -0.80
C GLU A 249 31.49 -3.18 -0.23
N SER A 250 31.57 -4.09 0.74
CA SER A 250 30.41 -4.68 1.40
C SER A 250 29.66 -3.64 2.24
N LEU A 251 30.38 -2.73 2.90
CA LEU A 251 29.77 -1.62 3.64
C LEU A 251 29.00 -0.68 2.71
N LEU A 252 29.54 -0.37 1.52
CA LEU A 252 28.84 0.46 0.52
C LEU A 252 27.55 -0.22 0.02
N LYS A 253 27.56 -1.55 -0.14
CA LYS A 253 26.35 -2.33 -0.47
C LYS A 253 25.31 -2.22 0.64
N VAL A 254 25.72 -2.43 1.90
CA VAL A 254 24.86 -2.28 3.08
C VAL A 254 24.23 -0.89 3.18
N ILE A 255 25.02 0.17 2.98
CA ILE A 255 24.55 1.57 2.98
C ILE A 255 23.46 1.80 1.92
N LYS A 256 23.61 1.17 0.75
CA LYS A 256 22.63 1.24 -0.32
C LYS A 256 21.36 0.47 0.04
N THR A 257 21.47 -0.75 0.56
CA THR A 257 20.33 -1.59 0.98
C THR A 257 19.50 -0.91 2.06
N LEU A 258 20.14 -0.32 3.07
CA LEU A 258 19.47 0.42 4.14
C LEU A 258 18.92 1.80 3.72
N ASN A 259 19.17 2.22 2.47
CA ASN A 259 18.75 3.52 1.94
C ASN A 259 19.26 4.73 2.76
N ILE A 260 20.41 4.61 3.41
CA ILE A 260 21.05 5.70 4.22
C ILE A 260 22.17 6.43 3.48
N HIS A 261 22.32 6.17 2.19
CA HIS A 261 23.40 6.70 1.36
C HIS A 261 23.36 8.23 1.20
N ILE A 262 22.17 8.83 1.07
CA ILE A 262 22.00 10.28 0.86
C ILE A 262 22.65 11.11 1.99
N PRO A 263 22.29 10.94 3.28
CA PRO A 263 22.89 11.74 4.35
C PRO A 263 24.40 11.50 4.49
N LEU A 264 24.85 10.24 4.37
CA LEU A 264 26.26 9.88 4.49
C LEU A 264 27.12 10.51 3.39
N TYR A 265 26.70 10.40 2.13
CA TYR A 265 27.45 10.96 1.00
C TYR A 265 27.38 12.49 0.97
N SER A 266 26.27 13.10 1.39
CA SER A 266 26.17 14.56 1.54
C SER A 266 27.17 15.09 2.58
N ASN A 267 27.29 14.42 3.73
CA ASN A 267 28.24 14.79 4.77
C ASN A 267 29.69 14.59 4.32
N LEU A 268 29.99 13.47 3.65
CA LEU A 268 31.30 13.21 3.05
C LEU A 268 31.65 14.29 2.01
N SER A 269 30.74 14.59 1.09
CA SER A 269 30.93 15.61 0.06
C SER A 269 31.20 16.98 0.67
N ARG A 270 30.43 17.38 1.69
CA ARG A 270 30.64 18.65 2.39
C ARG A 270 32.00 18.71 3.08
N SER A 271 32.42 17.63 3.72
CA SER A 271 33.72 17.55 4.39
C SER A 271 34.88 17.59 3.38
N LEU A 272 34.76 16.83 2.29
CA LEU A 272 35.72 16.81 1.18
C LEU A 272 35.83 18.20 0.54
N MET A 273 34.70 18.84 0.24
CA MET A 273 34.68 20.18 -0.36
C MET A 273 35.34 21.22 0.55
N LYS A 274 34.93 21.25 1.83
CA LYS A 274 35.38 22.26 2.80
C LYS A 274 36.84 22.10 3.19
N SER A 275 37.27 20.87 3.46
CA SER A 275 38.56 20.58 4.09
C SER A 275 39.65 20.21 3.09
N VAL A 276 39.30 19.76 1.89
CA VAL A 276 40.26 19.25 0.90
C VAL A 276 40.22 20.08 -0.37
N LEU A 277 39.10 20.02 -1.11
CA LEU A 277 39.05 20.51 -2.49
C LEU A 277 39.15 22.05 -2.57
N LYS A 278 38.37 22.77 -1.77
CA LYS A 278 38.42 24.24 -1.75
C LYS A 278 39.79 24.78 -1.29
N PRO A 279 40.42 24.27 -0.21
CA PRO A 279 41.77 24.68 0.17
C PRO A 279 42.83 24.43 -0.92
N VAL A 280 42.75 23.33 -1.66
CA VAL A 280 43.65 23.02 -2.78
C VAL A 280 43.44 23.98 -3.94
N ILE A 281 42.19 24.34 -4.24
CA ILE A 281 41.86 25.37 -5.23
C ILE A 281 42.45 26.73 -4.86
N LEU A 282 42.34 27.13 -3.58
CA LEU A 282 42.85 28.42 -3.11
C LEU A 282 44.38 28.45 -2.97
N ASN A 283 45.02 27.29 -2.82
CA ASN A 283 46.47 27.16 -2.66
C ASN A 283 47.02 26.13 -3.65
N PRO A 284 47.07 26.46 -4.95
CA PRO A 284 47.51 25.52 -5.98
C PRO A 284 48.96 25.07 -5.79
N GLY A 285 49.78 25.80 -5.04
CA GLY A 285 51.16 25.42 -4.67
C GLY A 285 51.28 24.33 -3.60
N CYS A 286 50.19 23.70 -3.16
CA CYS A 286 50.24 22.64 -2.15
C CYS A 286 51.04 21.42 -2.59
N THR A 287 51.61 20.67 -1.65
CA THR A 287 52.31 19.41 -1.92
C THR A 287 51.45 18.21 -1.52
N LEU A 288 51.33 17.25 -2.45
CA LEU A 288 50.60 16.00 -2.23
C LEU A 288 51.59 14.88 -1.96
N ILE A 289 51.43 14.18 -0.84
CA ILE A 289 52.23 13.01 -0.47
C ILE A 289 51.27 11.84 -0.30
N ILE A 290 51.34 10.88 -1.21
CA ILE A 290 50.59 9.62 -1.15
C ILE A 290 51.49 8.57 -0.49
N SER A 291 50.94 7.85 0.47
CA SER A 291 51.60 6.74 1.14
C SER A 291 50.60 5.62 1.35
N ASP A 292 50.98 4.41 0.97
CA ASP A 292 50.18 3.21 1.24
C ASP A 292 50.82 2.43 2.38
N GLU A 293 50.07 2.23 3.45
CA GLU A 293 50.47 1.43 4.59
C GLU A 293 49.71 0.10 4.56
N LYS A 294 50.45 -1.00 4.66
CA LYS A 294 49.88 -2.33 4.90
C LYS A 294 50.05 -2.68 6.36
N LEU A 295 48.96 -2.83 7.10
CA LEU A 295 49.01 -3.37 8.46
C LEU A 295 49.30 -4.87 8.37
N ARG A 296 50.41 -5.31 9.00
CA ARG A 296 50.98 -6.65 8.81
C ARG A 296 50.37 -7.76 9.67
N ASP A 297 49.51 -7.45 10.65
CA ASP A 297 49.25 -8.42 11.72
C ASP A 297 47.94 -9.20 11.63
N GLN A 298 46.83 -8.71 11.06
CA GLN A 298 45.59 -9.50 10.93
C GLN A 298 44.77 -8.98 9.76
N ASP A 299 44.60 -9.82 8.73
CA ASP A 299 43.95 -9.55 7.45
C ASP A 299 44.58 -8.39 6.64
N GLU A 300 44.63 -8.50 5.31
CA GLU A 300 45.31 -7.55 4.43
C GLU A 300 44.57 -6.20 4.33
N ILE A 301 44.55 -5.43 5.42
CA ILE A 301 43.97 -4.09 5.44
C ILE A 301 44.95 -3.13 4.78
N ASN A 302 44.60 -2.69 3.58
CA ASN A 302 45.30 -1.63 2.88
C ASN A 302 44.79 -0.28 3.41
N ILE A 303 45.70 0.53 3.93
CA ILE A 303 45.42 1.89 4.36
C ILE A 303 46.09 2.85 3.38
N GLY A 304 45.29 3.49 2.54
CA GLY A 304 45.73 4.60 1.71
C GLY A 304 45.75 5.88 2.55
N LYS A 305 46.88 6.59 2.59
CA LYS A 305 47.00 7.92 3.20
C LYS A 305 47.44 8.94 2.17
N LEU A 306 46.68 10.03 2.05
CA LEU A 306 47.03 11.20 1.26
C LEU A 306 47.21 12.40 2.20
N ASN A 307 48.44 12.89 2.31
CA ASN A 307 48.75 14.09 3.07
C ASN A 307 48.92 15.28 2.11
N ILE A 308 48.13 16.32 2.34
CA ILE A 308 48.12 17.57 1.59
C ILE A 308 48.73 18.64 2.46
N ARG A 309 49.92 19.14 2.12
CA ARG A 309 50.57 20.22 2.86
C ARG A 309 50.39 21.54 2.14
N PHE A 310 49.92 22.54 2.88
CA PHE A 310 49.73 23.89 2.39
C PHE A 310 50.93 24.71 2.81
N GLU A 311 51.87 24.91 1.90
CA GLU A 311 53.06 25.73 2.17
C GLU A 311 52.67 27.21 2.15
N SER A 312 53.09 27.95 3.18
CA SER A 312 52.84 29.40 3.32
C SER A 312 53.70 30.25 2.37
N ASN A 313 54.62 29.63 1.61
CA ASN A 313 55.51 30.34 0.71
C ASN A 313 54.77 30.77 -0.56
N GLN A 314 54.32 32.03 -0.56
CA GLN A 314 53.64 32.76 -1.65
C GLN A 314 54.43 32.91 -2.96
N ASN A 315 55.54 32.18 -3.15
CA ASN A 315 56.48 32.40 -4.26
C ASN A 315 56.36 31.38 -5.41
N THR A 316 55.39 30.47 -5.38
CA THR A 316 55.13 29.60 -6.52
C THR A 316 54.06 30.23 -7.40
N SER A 317 54.44 30.61 -8.62
CA SER A 317 53.54 30.87 -9.74
C SER A 317 52.86 29.56 -10.19
N ALA A 318 52.23 28.86 -9.26
CA ALA A 318 51.50 27.63 -9.55
C ALA A 318 50.31 28.02 -10.43
N GLY A 319 50.42 27.72 -11.73
CA GLY A 319 49.36 27.99 -12.70
C GLY A 319 48.17 27.05 -12.49
N ILE A 320 47.04 27.38 -13.13
CA ILE A 320 45.81 26.56 -13.09
C ILE A 320 46.06 25.08 -13.35
N SER A 321 46.95 24.76 -14.29
CA SER A 321 47.28 23.39 -14.65
C SER A 321 47.81 22.59 -13.46
N ASP A 322 48.60 23.20 -12.56
CA ASP A 322 49.12 22.52 -11.37
C ASP A 322 48.00 22.22 -10.36
N GLY A 323 47.10 23.19 -10.14
CA GLY A 323 45.92 23.01 -9.29
C GLY A 323 44.97 21.91 -9.79
N LEU A 324 44.64 21.92 -11.08
CA LEU A 324 43.78 20.90 -11.69
C LEU A 324 44.42 19.50 -11.71
N THR A 325 45.72 19.42 -11.95
CA THR A 325 46.46 18.14 -11.88
C THR A 325 46.42 17.58 -10.46
N LYS A 326 46.59 18.42 -9.43
CA LYS A 326 46.49 18.01 -8.02
C LYS A 326 45.09 17.54 -7.64
N LEU A 327 44.05 18.24 -8.10
CA LEU A 327 42.67 17.79 -7.93
C LEU A 327 42.45 16.41 -8.58
N THR A 328 42.99 16.21 -9.78
CA THR A 328 42.93 14.91 -10.47
C THR A 328 43.56 13.80 -9.63
N THR A 329 44.75 14.05 -9.09
CA THR A 329 45.45 13.11 -8.20
C THR A 329 44.64 12.79 -6.93
N ILE A 330 43.95 13.77 -6.34
CA ILE A 330 43.08 13.55 -5.18
C ILE A 330 41.92 12.62 -5.54
N PHE A 331 41.22 12.88 -6.65
CA PHE A 331 40.11 12.04 -7.09
C PHE A 331 40.58 10.64 -7.49
N GLN A 332 41.73 10.53 -8.14
CA GLN A 332 42.33 9.24 -8.47
C GLN A 332 42.66 8.43 -7.21
N PHE A 333 43.22 9.08 -6.18
CA PHE A 333 43.48 8.44 -4.88
C PHE A 333 42.18 7.96 -4.22
N ILE A 334 41.14 8.79 -4.20
CA ILE A 334 39.84 8.44 -3.60
C ILE A 334 39.22 7.27 -4.37
N SER A 335 39.19 7.34 -5.70
CA SER A 335 38.68 6.23 -6.52
C SER A 335 39.46 4.96 -6.20
N GLN A 336 40.79 4.95 -6.34
CA GLN A 336 41.56 3.72 -6.18
C GLN A 336 41.48 3.11 -4.77
N ASN A 337 41.43 3.91 -3.72
CA ASN A 337 41.53 3.41 -2.34
C ASN A 337 40.19 3.29 -1.60
N PHE A 338 39.15 4.03 -2.02
CA PHE A 338 37.83 3.97 -1.40
C PHE A 338 36.79 3.29 -2.30
N PHE A 339 36.83 3.56 -3.60
CA PHE A 339 35.93 2.98 -4.60
C PHE A 339 36.73 2.02 -5.49
N SER A 340 37.02 0.82 -4.97
CA SER A 340 37.70 -0.29 -5.65
C SER A 340 37.52 -0.26 -7.18
N SER A 341 38.52 -0.64 -7.98
CA SER A 341 38.47 -0.56 -9.46
C SER A 341 37.20 -1.12 -10.15
N THR A 342 36.45 -1.98 -9.48
CA THR A 342 35.19 -2.60 -9.92
C THR A 342 33.91 -1.80 -9.59
N THR A 343 33.99 -0.84 -8.67
CA THR A 343 32.84 -0.10 -8.14
C THR A 343 33.04 1.40 -8.37
N PRO A 344 32.32 2.03 -9.31
CA PRO A 344 32.43 3.47 -9.53
C PRO A 344 31.87 4.27 -8.33
N PRO A 345 32.28 5.54 -8.18
CA PRO A 345 31.73 6.40 -7.13
C PRO A 345 30.20 6.52 -7.29
N PRO A 346 29.42 6.48 -6.19
CA PRO A 346 27.97 6.62 -6.24
C PRO A 346 27.53 7.95 -6.86
N HIS A 347 26.47 7.90 -7.67
CA HIS A 347 25.94 9.07 -8.36
C HIS A 347 25.62 10.24 -7.41
N ASP A 348 25.05 9.98 -6.24
CA ASP A 348 24.69 11.05 -5.29
C ASP A 348 25.90 11.76 -4.68
N LEU A 349 26.99 11.02 -4.46
CA LEU A 349 28.27 11.61 -4.04
C LEU A 349 28.88 12.46 -5.16
N VAL A 350 28.83 11.94 -6.39
CA VAL A 350 29.30 12.64 -7.58
C VAL A 350 28.52 13.93 -7.79
N GLN A 351 27.19 13.89 -7.73
CA GLN A 351 26.31 15.05 -7.90
C GLN A 351 26.54 16.14 -6.86
N SER A 352 26.63 15.76 -5.59
CA SER A 352 26.87 16.70 -4.49
C SER A 352 28.27 17.32 -4.53
N THR A 353 29.27 16.57 -5.00
CA THR A 353 30.66 17.03 -5.03
C THR A 353 30.97 17.86 -6.28
N TRP A 354 30.59 17.36 -7.47
CA TRP A 354 30.96 17.97 -8.75
C TRP A 354 30.35 19.35 -8.97
N SER A 355 29.05 19.50 -8.71
CA SER A 355 28.35 20.78 -8.89
C SER A 355 28.98 21.91 -8.09
N ASN A 356 29.32 21.64 -6.83
CA ASN A 356 30.00 22.57 -5.92
C ASN A 356 31.47 22.77 -6.30
N LEU A 357 32.13 21.73 -6.81
CA LEU A 357 33.52 21.82 -7.24
C LEU A 357 33.65 22.72 -8.46
N ALA A 358 32.83 22.48 -9.48
CA ALA A 358 32.86 23.20 -10.74
C ALA A 358 32.60 24.70 -10.53
N SER A 359 31.61 25.06 -9.70
CA SER A 359 31.38 26.46 -9.34
C SER A 359 32.57 27.07 -8.60
N THR A 360 33.15 26.35 -7.64
CA THR A 360 34.32 26.82 -6.89
C THR A 360 35.54 27.03 -7.79
N ILE A 361 35.78 26.14 -8.77
CA ILE A 361 36.84 26.28 -9.78
C ILE A 361 36.55 27.50 -10.66
N ILE A 362 35.32 27.66 -11.14
CA ILE A 362 34.92 28.79 -11.98
C ILE A 362 35.15 30.12 -11.24
N ASP A 363 34.66 30.22 -10.00
CA ASP A 363 34.70 31.46 -9.23
C ASP A 363 36.11 31.85 -8.80
N HIS A 364 36.92 30.88 -8.35
CA HIS A 364 38.22 31.16 -7.73
C HIS A 364 39.42 30.96 -8.65
N LEU A 365 39.32 30.13 -9.69
CA LEU A 365 40.43 29.91 -10.64
C LEU A 365 40.16 30.56 -11.99
N LEU A 366 38.98 30.35 -12.58
CA LEU A 366 38.74 30.75 -13.98
C LEU A 366 38.33 32.22 -14.13
N THR A 367 37.43 32.71 -13.28
CA THR A 367 36.92 34.09 -13.35
C THR A 367 38.03 35.14 -13.25
N PRO A 368 39.03 35.01 -12.35
CA PRO A 368 40.17 35.94 -12.30
C PRO A 368 41.06 35.93 -13.55
N LEU A 369 40.99 34.88 -14.37
CA LEU A 369 41.78 34.72 -15.59
C LEU A 369 41.00 35.06 -16.86
N ILE A 370 39.81 35.64 -16.74
CA ILE A 370 39.09 36.17 -17.91
C ILE A 370 39.99 37.19 -18.60
N PRO A 371 40.28 37.02 -19.90
CA PRO A 371 41.15 37.93 -20.62
C PRO A 371 40.61 39.36 -20.57
N THR A 372 41.50 40.34 -20.47
CA THR A 372 41.16 41.77 -20.59
C THR A 372 41.84 42.40 -21.81
N THR A 373 42.85 41.73 -22.35
CA THR A 373 43.62 42.15 -23.53
C THR A 373 43.50 41.12 -24.67
N PRO A 374 43.69 41.54 -25.94
CA PRO A 374 43.62 40.62 -27.07
C PRO A 374 44.76 39.58 -27.05
N GLU A 375 45.92 39.92 -26.46
CA GLU A 375 47.06 39.02 -26.31
C GLU A 375 46.76 37.90 -25.30
N THR A 376 46.14 38.24 -24.16
CA THR A 376 45.71 37.24 -23.16
C THR A 376 44.58 36.37 -23.69
N LEU A 377 43.70 36.91 -24.54
CA LEU A 377 42.65 36.15 -25.21
C LEU A 377 43.23 35.10 -26.18
N LYS A 378 44.30 35.42 -26.91
CA LYS A 378 45.00 34.45 -27.78
C LYS A 378 45.68 33.33 -27.00
N GLN A 379 46.13 33.59 -25.78
CA GLN A 379 46.82 32.61 -24.93
C GLN A 379 45.85 31.74 -24.13
N PHE A 380 44.64 32.24 -23.85
CA PHE A 380 43.63 31.57 -23.03
C PHE A 380 43.29 30.13 -23.45
N PRO A 381 43.14 29.78 -24.75
CA PRO A 381 42.88 28.41 -25.17
C PRO A 381 43.97 27.43 -24.70
N THR A 382 45.22 27.86 -24.73
CA THR A 382 46.38 27.01 -24.40
C THR A 382 46.64 26.97 -22.89
N THR A 383 46.50 28.09 -22.19
CA THR A 383 46.89 28.22 -20.78
C THR A 383 45.78 27.86 -19.79
N VAL A 384 44.51 28.03 -20.19
CA VAL A 384 43.36 27.83 -19.31
C VAL A 384 42.41 26.79 -19.87
N ALA A 385 41.94 26.95 -21.12
CA ALA A 385 40.89 26.08 -21.66
C ALA A 385 41.35 24.62 -21.80
N LYS A 386 42.55 24.39 -22.35
CA LYS A 386 43.11 23.04 -22.51
C LYS A 386 43.24 22.29 -21.17
N PRO A 387 43.87 22.84 -20.11
CA PRO A 387 43.90 22.19 -18.80
C PRO A 387 42.52 21.90 -18.20
N CYS A 388 41.53 22.76 -18.41
CA CYS A 388 40.16 22.53 -17.94
C CYS A 388 39.48 21.36 -18.65
N ILE A 389 39.68 21.24 -19.97
CA ILE A 389 39.14 20.13 -20.76
C ILE A 389 39.83 18.82 -20.36
N GLU A 390 41.17 18.82 -20.26
CA GLU A 390 41.92 17.64 -19.81
C GLU A 390 41.52 17.19 -18.40
N PHE A 391 41.22 18.14 -17.51
CA PHE A 391 40.69 17.82 -16.19
C PHE A 391 39.31 17.18 -16.24
N GLU A 392 38.36 17.74 -17.00
CA GLU A 392 37.01 17.13 -17.13
C GLU A 392 37.06 15.75 -17.77
N ASP A 393 37.89 15.57 -18.81
CA ASP A 393 38.07 14.28 -19.48
C ASP A 393 38.69 13.25 -18.48
N ALA A 394 39.65 13.66 -17.64
CA ALA A 394 40.18 12.80 -16.59
C ALA A 394 39.15 12.45 -15.50
N MET A 395 38.24 13.38 -15.16
CA MET A 395 37.15 13.11 -14.21
C MET A 395 36.08 12.19 -14.81
N GLU A 396 35.86 12.27 -16.12
CA GLU A 396 35.01 11.35 -16.88
C GLU A 396 35.59 9.92 -16.86
N ASP A 397 36.89 9.76 -17.11
CA ASP A 397 37.59 8.48 -17.04
C ASP A 397 37.53 7.84 -15.63
N LEU A 398 37.54 8.67 -14.58
CA LEU A 398 37.41 8.23 -13.18
C LEU A 398 35.95 8.08 -12.72
N ALA A 399 34.98 8.25 -13.63
CA ALA A 399 33.53 8.21 -13.37
C ALA A 399 33.00 9.25 -12.35
N TRP A 400 33.75 10.33 -12.12
CA TRP A 400 33.30 11.50 -11.35
C TRP A 400 32.51 12.52 -12.20
N VAL A 401 32.48 12.34 -13.51
CA VAL A 401 31.59 13.04 -14.45
C VAL A 401 30.87 12.01 -15.32
N PRO A 402 29.53 12.06 -15.46
CA PRO A 402 28.79 11.12 -16.29
C PRO A 402 29.15 11.22 -17.79
N LEU A 403 29.47 10.07 -18.41
CA LEU A 403 29.95 9.88 -19.81
C LEU A 403 29.05 10.41 -20.96
N ALA A 404 27.89 10.99 -20.67
CA ALA A 404 26.92 11.35 -21.70
C ALA A 404 26.07 12.58 -21.39
N ASN A 405 26.40 13.33 -20.32
CA ASN A 405 25.59 14.48 -19.92
C ASN A 405 26.36 15.79 -20.13
N GLU A 406 26.07 16.49 -21.23
CA GLU A 406 26.65 17.81 -21.51
C GLU A 406 26.41 18.81 -20.38
N ASN A 407 25.30 18.65 -19.63
CA ASN A 407 24.99 19.52 -18.50
C ASN A 407 26.01 19.44 -17.36
N TRP A 408 26.89 18.43 -17.33
CA TRP A 408 27.92 18.27 -16.32
C TRP A 408 29.28 18.79 -16.75
N ARG A 409 29.47 19.13 -18.03
CA ARG A 409 30.73 19.69 -18.58
C ARG A 409 30.80 21.20 -18.37
N HIS A 410 30.68 21.62 -17.11
CA HIS A 410 30.59 23.02 -16.72
C HIS A 410 31.82 23.84 -17.10
N LEU A 411 33.03 23.27 -16.97
CA LEU A 411 34.28 23.96 -17.26
C LEU A 411 34.49 24.10 -18.77
N LYS A 412 34.24 23.03 -19.56
CA LYS A 412 34.28 23.12 -21.03
C LYS A 412 33.26 24.11 -21.56
N GLY A 413 32.04 24.12 -21.02
CA GLY A 413 31.01 25.10 -21.38
C GLY A 413 31.41 26.54 -21.04
N TYR A 414 31.98 26.76 -19.86
CA TYR A 414 32.50 28.07 -19.43
C TYR A 414 33.64 28.55 -20.32
N CYS A 415 34.64 27.71 -20.58
CA CYS A 415 35.76 28.03 -21.47
C CYS A 415 35.31 28.27 -22.92
N GLY A 416 34.29 27.55 -23.40
CA GLY A 416 33.68 27.78 -24.72
C GLY A 416 32.99 29.15 -24.84
N SER A 417 32.59 29.74 -23.71
CA SER A 417 31.92 31.05 -23.64
C SER A 417 32.88 32.21 -23.33
N VAL A 418 34.20 31.99 -23.39
CA VAL A 418 35.20 32.99 -23.00
C VAL A 418 35.09 34.29 -23.80
N GLU A 419 34.70 34.24 -25.08
CA GLU A 419 34.51 35.44 -25.90
C GLU A 419 33.38 36.33 -25.36
N THR A 420 32.30 35.73 -24.88
CA THR A 420 31.21 36.44 -24.22
C THR A 420 31.69 37.08 -22.91
N HIS A 421 32.41 36.32 -22.08
CA HIS A 421 33.00 36.83 -20.84
C HIS A 421 33.99 37.99 -21.09
N TYR A 422 34.84 37.86 -22.13
CA TYR A 422 35.75 38.90 -22.57
C TYR A 422 35.01 40.17 -23.00
N CYS A 423 33.95 40.04 -23.80
CA CYS A 423 33.12 41.17 -24.25
C CYS A 423 32.46 41.90 -23.07
N VAL A 424 31.93 41.16 -22.10
CA VAL A 424 31.33 41.74 -20.88
C VAL A 424 32.38 42.47 -20.06
N ALA A 425 33.53 41.85 -19.78
CA ALA A 425 34.62 42.47 -19.02
C ALA A 425 35.16 43.73 -19.72
N ARG A 426 35.29 43.69 -21.05
CA ARG A 426 35.68 44.85 -21.87
C ARG A 426 34.66 45.98 -21.79
N TRP A 427 33.38 45.66 -21.92
CA TRP A 427 32.29 46.61 -21.81
C TRP A 427 32.29 47.29 -20.44
N GLU A 428 32.37 46.53 -19.36
CA GLU A 428 32.43 47.06 -17.99
C GLU A 428 33.64 47.98 -17.80
N MET A 429 34.82 47.56 -18.28
CA MET A 429 36.03 48.39 -18.23
C MET A 429 35.86 49.71 -19.01
N PHE A 430 35.24 49.68 -20.20
CA PHE A 430 34.99 50.90 -20.96
C PHE A 430 33.96 51.81 -20.30
N MET A 431 32.90 51.24 -19.72
CA MET A 431 31.89 52.00 -18.98
C MET A 431 32.49 52.64 -17.74
N GLU A 432 33.36 51.95 -17.02
CA GLU A 432 34.02 52.51 -15.84
C GLU A 432 34.99 53.64 -16.21
N LYS A 433 35.81 53.45 -17.25
CA LYS A 433 36.65 54.53 -17.79
C LYS A 433 35.82 55.72 -18.28
N GLY A 434 34.67 55.46 -18.90
CA GLY A 434 33.72 56.49 -19.30
C GLY A 434 33.18 57.27 -18.10
N ARG A 435 32.76 56.59 -17.04
CA ARG A 435 32.32 57.23 -15.79
C ARG A 435 33.43 58.05 -15.14
N GLU A 436 34.64 57.53 -15.08
CA GLU A 436 35.79 58.27 -14.56
C GLU A 436 36.09 59.53 -15.39
N ALA A 437 36.05 59.43 -16.72
CA ALA A 437 36.25 60.57 -17.60
C ALA A 437 35.14 61.62 -17.39
N MET A 438 33.88 61.19 -17.32
CA MET A 438 32.74 62.06 -17.00
C MET A 438 32.87 62.72 -15.63
N LEU A 439 33.44 62.05 -14.62
CA LEU A 439 33.66 62.63 -13.30
C LEU A 439 34.84 63.61 -13.22
N LYS A 440 35.84 63.44 -14.11
CA LYS A 440 37.07 64.25 -14.13
C LYS A 440 36.97 65.47 -15.03
N GLU A 441 36.08 65.46 -16.02
CA GLU A 441 35.84 66.60 -16.89
C GLU A 441 34.87 67.59 -16.23
N ASP A 442 35.34 68.81 -15.96
CA ASP A 442 34.45 69.95 -15.73
C ASP A 442 33.68 70.20 -17.04
N PHE A 443 32.44 69.71 -17.10
CA PHE A 443 31.52 69.96 -18.22
C PHE A 443 31.21 71.46 -18.46
N GLU A 444 31.77 72.35 -17.63
CA GLU A 444 31.64 73.80 -17.73
C GLU A 444 32.58 74.45 -18.75
N THR A 445 33.60 73.77 -19.30
CA THR A 445 34.52 74.41 -20.27
C THR A 445 34.85 73.50 -21.44
N VAL A 446 34.50 73.93 -22.65
CA VAL A 446 34.95 73.31 -23.90
C VAL A 446 36.13 74.14 -24.42
N VAL A 447 37.31 73.53 -24.53
CA VAL A 447 38.47 74.19 -25.12
C VAL A 447 38.39 74.06 -26.65
N ILE A 448 38.01 75.15 -27.33
CA ILE A 448 38.04 75.23 -28.78
C ILE A 448 39.30 75.99 -29.19
N GLY A 449 40.26 75.31 -29.81
CA GLY A 449 41.43 75.96 -30.42
C GLY A 449 42.37 76.71 -29.45
N GLY A 450 42.45 76.28 -28.19
CA GLY A 450 43.34 76.89 -27.17
C GLY A 450 42.73 78.07 -26.42
N ILE A 451 41.43 78.36 -26.62
CA ILE A 451 40.67 79.31 -25.83
C ILE A 451 39.73 78.52 -24.92
N THR A 452 39.90 78.67 -23.61
CA THR A 452 38.97 78.16 -22.59
C THR A 452 37.77 79.09 -22.50
N GLU A 453 36.65 78.75 -23.15
CA GLU A 453 35.38 79.42 -22.91
C GLU A 453 34.60 78.69 -21.81
N LYS A 454 34.14 79.42 -20.79
CA LYS A 454 33.17 78.92 -19.81
C LYS A 454 31.81 78.77 -20.49
N PHE A 455 31.35 77.54 -20.61
CA PHE A 455 30.01 77.16 -20.99
C PHE A 455 29.06 77.47 -19.83
N ASP A 456 28.38 78.60 -19.94
CA ASP A 456 27.35 79.01 -18.98
C ASP A 456 26.05 78.26 -19.27
N ILE A 457 25.82 77.14 -18.56
CA ILE A 457 24.63 76.28 -18.69
C ILE A 457 23.34 77.07 -18.43
N SER A 458 23.39 78.21 -17.74
CA SER A 458 22.22 79.07 -17.51
C SER A 458 21.64 79.71 -18.79
N LYS A 459 22.40 79.71 -19.90
CA LYS A 459 21.96 80.23 -21.20
C LYS A 459 21.28 79.19 -22.10
N CYS A 460 21.26 77.91 -21.70
CA CYS A 460 20.63 76.82 -22.46
C CYS A 460 19.26 76.39 -21.91
N ARG A 461 18.65 77.18 -21.02
CA ARG A 461 17.28 76.93 -20.53
C ARG A 461 16.25 77.81 -21.23
#